data_AF-A0A961VIQ7-F1
#
_entry.id   AF-A0A961VIQ7-F1
#
_cell.length_a   1.000
_cell.length_b   1.000
_cell.length_c   1.000
_cell.angle_alpha   90.00
_cell.angle_beta   90.00
_cell.angle_gamma   90.00
#
_symmetry.space_group_name_H-M   'P 1'
#
loop_
_entity.id
_entity.type
_entity.pdbx_description
1 polymer ?
#
loop_
_entity_poly.entity_id
_entity_poly.type
_entity_poly.pdbx_seq_one_letter_code
_entity_poly.pdbx_strand_id
1 'polypeptide(L)' 'MGVVIAFRPKCDEFTAEDDDTDIDLYTAVDVAIRDLREIIRHWGEPAGLDQAEACKEMLERVYRA' A
#
# COMPACT_ATOMS: atom_id res chain seq x y z
N MET A 1 1.05 -13.54 20.98
CA MET A 1 -0.25 -13.49 20.29
C MET A 1 -0.24 -12.25 19.42
N GLY A 2 -0.22 -12.39 18.09
CA GLY A 2 -0.23 -11.25 17.17
C GLY A 2 -1.66 -10.72 17.01
N VAL A 3 -1.84 -9.41 17.12
CA VAL A 3 -3.14 -8.76 16.87
C VAL A 3 -3.29 -8.56 15.37
N VAL A 4 -4.30 -9.20 14.77
CA VAL A 4 -4.67 -8.94 13.39
C VAL A 4 -5.41 -7.61 13.35
N ILE A 5 -4.78 -6.57 12.80
CA ILE A 5 -5.46 -5.30 12.53
C ILE A 5 -6.33 -5.52 11.29
N ALA A 6 -7.63 -5.66 11.49
CA ALA A 6 -8.57 -5.75 10.38
C ALA A 6 -8.49 -4.47 9.53
N PHE A 7 -8.37 -4.63 8.21
CA PHE A 7 -8.55 -3.51 7.29
C PHE A 7 -9.91 -2.85 7.59
N ARG A 8 -9.95 -1.52 7.51
CA ARG A 8 -11.20 -0.76 7.63
C ARG A 8 -12.24 -1.41 6.69
N PRO A 9 -13.49 -1.64 7.16
CA PRO A 9 -14.56 -2.09 6.28
C PRO A 9 -14.61 -1.15 5.07
N LYS A 10 -14.79 -1.72 3.88
CA LYS A 10 -14.96 -0.94 2.63
C LYS A 10 -15.93 0.19 2.93
N CYS A 11 -15.52 1.45 2.72
CA CYS A 11 -16.50 2.51 2.55
C CYS A 11 -17.35 2.08 1.36
N ASP A 12 -18.62 1.77 1.63
CA ASP A 12 -19.59 1.55 0.57
C ASP A 12 -19.61 2.81 -0.32
N GLU A 13 -19.40 2.58 -1.62
CA GLU A 13 -19.32 3.58 -2.69
C GLU A 13 -18.23 4.66 -2.54
N PHE A 14 -16.96 4.25 -2.74
CA PHE A 14 -16.14 5.09 -3.62
C PHE A 14 -16.63 4.82 -5.05
N THR A 15 -17.70 5.49 -5.46
CA THR A 15 -17.85 5.79 -6.88
C THR A 15 -16.62 6.62 -7.20
N ALA A 16 -15.64 6.01 -7.85
CA ALA A 16 -14.73 6.76 -8.70
C ALA A 16 -15.65 7.43 -9.73
N GLU A 17 -16.29 8.54 -9.35
CA GLU A 17 -16.59 9.59 -10.30
C GLU A 17 -15.30 9.78 -11.06
N ASP A 18 -15.43 9.85 -12.37
CA ASP A 18 -14.41 9.92 -13.42
C ASP A 18 -13.45 11.10 -13.18
N ASP A 19 -12.74 11.05 -12.06
CA ASP A 19 -11.87 12.08 -11.55
C ASP A 19 -10.56 11.80 -12.24
N ASP A 20 -10.31 12.60 -13.29
CA ASP A 20 -9.07 12.97 -14.02
C ASP A 20 -7.75 12.70 -13.27
N THR A 21 -7.59 11.50 -12.72
CA THR A 21 -6.38 11.03 -12.08
C THR A 21 -5.64 10.30 -13.18
N ASP A 22 -5.14 11.09 -14.13
CA ASP A 22 -4.23 10.71 -15.21
C ASP A 22 -2.86 10.26 -14.63
N ILE A 23 -2.88 9.33 -13.66
CA ILE A 23 -1.69 8.67 -13.17
C ILE A 23 -1.66 7.28 -13.77
N ASP A 24 -0.66 7.06 -14.61
CA ASP A 24 -0.39 5.73 -15.15
C ASP A 24 -0.12 4.75 -14.00
N LEU A 25 -0.55 3.50 -14.20
CA LEU A 25 -0.47 2.44 -13.19
C LEU A 25 0.96 2.21 -12.70
N TYR A 26 1.98 2.33 -13.56
CA TYR A 26 3.37 2.21 -13.13
C TYR A 26 3.78 3.33 -12.17
N THR A 27 3.31 4.55 -12.43
CA THR A 27 3.58 5.69 -11.55
C THR A 27 2.89 5.49 -10.19
N ALA A 28 1.65 5.01 -10.19
CA ALA A 28 0.94 4.70 -8.94
C ALA A 28 1.67 3.62 -8.12
N VAL A 29 2.19 2.57 -8.78
CA VAL A 29 2.95 1.51 -8.12
C VAL A 29 4.30 2.01 -7.58
N ASP A 30 5.02 2.84 -8.33
CA ASP A 30 6.29 3.44 -7.87
C ASP A 30 6.08 4.31 -6.62
N VAL A 31 5.04 5.15 -6.62
CA VAL A 31 4.66 5.97 -5.47
C VAL A 31 4.31 5.09 -4.27
N ALA A 32 3.51 4.04 -4.45
CA ALA A 32 3.16 3.11 -3.37
C ALA A 32 4.38 2.41 -2.76
N ILE A 33 5.35 2.01 -3.60
CA ILE A 33 6.63 1.42 -3.11
C ILE A 33 7.42 2.46 -2.31
N ARG A 34 7.47 3.72 -2.76
CA ARG A 34 8.13 4.81 -2.02
C ARG A 34 7.49 5.03 -0.66
N ASP A 35 6.17 5.09 -0.61
CA ASP A 35 5.42 5.32 0.63
C ASP A 35 5.61 4.17 1.61
N LEU A 36 5.61 2.91 1.13
CA LEU A 36 5.90 1.75 1.98
C LEU A 36 7.30 1.82 2.58
N ARG A 37 8.31 2.26 1.83
CA ARG A 37 9.67 2.44 2.37
C ARG A 37 9.72 3.49 3.47
N GLU A 38 8.98 4.58 3.33
CA GLU A 38 8.89 5.63 4.35
C GLU A 38 8.13 5.14 5.59
N ILE A 39 7.01 4.42 5.40
CA ILE A 39 6.27 3.77 6.48
C ILE A 39 7.20 2.82 7.24
N ILE A 40 7.88 1.90 6.56
CA ILE A 40 8.79 0.93 7.21
C ILE A 40 9.89 1.63 8.02
N ARG A 41 10.41 2.76 7.53
CA ARG A 41 11.45 3.53 8.23
C ARG A 41 10.96 4.21 9.51
N HIS A 42 9.71 4.67 9.53
CA HIS A 42 9.19 5.54 10.58
C HIS A 42 8.12 4.89 11.47
N TRP A 43 7.64 3.70 11.10
CA TRP A 43 6.59 3.00 11.83
C TRP A 43 7.17 2.23 13.02
N GLY A 44 6.62 2.46 14.21
CA GLY A 44 7.14 1.91 15.47
C GLY A 44 6.54 0.56 15.88
N GLU A 45 5.47 0.10 15.21
CA GLU A 45 4.77 -1.13 15.58
C GLU A 45 5.23 -2.33 14.73
N PRO A 46 5.80 -3.39 15.32
CA PRO A 46 6.36 -4.53 14.60
C PRO A 46 5.37 -5.22 13.64
N ALA A 47 4.11 -5.38 14.04
CA ALA A 47 3.10 -6.01 13.21
C ALA A 47 2.78 -5.20 11.93
N GLY A 48 2.89 -3.87 12.00
CA GLY A 48 2.72 -2.99 10.84
C GLY A 48 3.92 -3.06 9.89
N LEU A 49 5.13 -3.30 10.42
CA LEU A 49 6.35 -3.45 9.63
C LEU A 49 6.34 -4.72 8.80
N ASP A 50 6.00 -5.86 9.38
CA ASP A 50 5.95 -7.14 8.67
C ASP A 50 4.96 -7.09 7.49
N GLN A 51 3.79 -6.48 7.71
CA GLN A 51 2.78 -6.31 6.67
C GLN A 51 3.22 -5.31 5.59
N ALA A 52 3.86 -4.21 5.97
CA ALA A 52 4.37 -3.22 5.01
C ALA A 52 5.49 -3.80 4.15
N GLU A 53 6.39 -4.61 4.73
CA GLU A 53 7.46 -5.29 4.01
C GLU A 53 6.90 -6.30 3.01
N ALA A 54 5.94 -7.14 3.42
CA ALA A 54 5.28 -8.09 2.53
C ALA A 54 4.54 -7.41 1.37
N CYS A 55 3.86 -6.30 1.64
CA CYS A 55 3.18 -5.49 0.62
C CYS A 55 4.20 -4.91 -0.39
N LYS A 56 5.31 -4.36 0.11
CA LYS A 56 6.37 -3.79 -0.72
C LYS A 56 6.97 -4.85 -1.64
N GLU A 57 7.27 -6.04 -1.13
CA GLU A 57 7.81 -7.13 -1.93
C GLU A 57 6.87 -7.55 -3.07
N MET A 58 5.56 -7.64 -2.79
CA MET A 58 4.57 -7.99 -3.80
C MET A 58 4.55 -6.96 -4.94
N LEU A 59 4.55 -5.66 -4.59
CA LEU A 59 4.56 -4.58 -5.58
C LEU A 59 5.87 -4.52 -6.38
N GLU A 60 7.03 -4.69 -5.72
CA GLU A 60 8.34 -4.72 -6.40
C GLU A 60 8.45 -5.88 -7.40
N ARG A 61 7.84 -7.04 -7.11
CA ARG A 61 7.81 -8.18 -8.04
C ARG A 61 7.01 -7.86 -9.29
N VAL A 62 5.84 -7.23 -9.16
CA VAL A 62 5.00 -6.85 -10.29
C VAL A 62 5.64 -5.71 -11.09
N TYR A 63 6.28 -4.75 -10.43
CA TYR A 63 6.92 -3.61 -11.10
C TYR A 63 8.14 -3.99 -11.94
N ARG A 64 8.84 -5.08 -11.59
CA ARG A 64 10.03 -5.57 -12.30
C ARG A 64 9.75 -6.65 -13.36
N ALA A 65 8.52 -7.17 -13.41
CA ALA A 65 8.09 -8.19 -14.36
C ALA A 65 7.77 -7.58 -15.73
#